data_AF-A0A0B2RWT0-F1
#
_entry.id   AF-A0A0B2RWT0-F1
#
_cell.length_a   1.000
_cell.length_b   1.000
_cell.length_c   1.000
_cell.angle_alpha   90.00
_cell.angle_beta   90.00
_cell.angle_gamma   90.00
#
_symmetry.space_group_name_H-M   'P 1'
#
loop_
_entity.id
_entity.type
_entity.pdbx_description
1 polymer ?
#
loop_
_entity_poly.entity_id
_entity_poly.type
_entity_poly.pdbx_seq_one_letter_code
_entity_poly.pdbx_strand_id
1 'polypeptide(L)'
;MTYPDSSPVSQEEIDKRLQCDPQIQDCKEVVYEWTGKCRSCQGSGYVSYYGKRGKPVTCKCIPCMGIGYVQKITARKDIDVMEDLENGKPP
;
A
#
# COMPACT_ATOMS: atom_id res chain seq x y z
N MET A 1 -14.15 -21.95 27.18
CA MET A 1 -14.78 -20.65 27.45
C MET A 1 -14.66 -19.84 26.17
N THR A 2 -15.76 -19.63 25.47
CA THR A 2 -15.80 -18.82 24.25
C THR A 2 -15.74 -17.34 24.63
N TYR A 3 -15.23 -16.49 23.73
CA TYR A 3 -15.05 -15.05 23.95
C TYR A 3 -16.39 -14.39 24.34
N PRO A 4 -16.44 -13.42 25.27
CA PRO A 4 -17.68 -12.71 25.58
C PRO A 4 -18.30 -12.14 24.29
N ASP A 5 -19.63 -12.25 24.15
CA ASP A 5 -20.42 -11.89 22.95
C ASP A 5 -20.33 -12.85 21.75
N SER A 6 -19.75 -14.04 21.92
CA SER A 6 -19.85 -15.10 20.91
C SER A 6 -21.12 -15.95 21.10
N SER A 7 -21.90 -16.08 20.03
CA SER A 7 -23.02 -17.03 19.96
C SER A 7 -22.59 -18.29 19.21
N PRO A 8 -23.10 -19.48 19.58
CA PRO A 8 -22.84 -20.70 18.83
C PRO A 8 -23.33 -20.55 17.39
N VAL A 9 -22.57 -21.09 16.45
CA VAL A 9 -22.95 -21.11 15.03
C VAL A 9 -24.20 -21.98 14.84
N SER A 10 -25.06 -21.64 13.88
CA SER A 10 -26.30 -22.39 13.62
C SER A 10 -26.01 -23.79 13.07
N GLN A 11 -26.92 -24.74 13.33
CA GLN A 11 -26.78 -26.13 12.87
C GLN A 11 -26.64 -26.23 11.34
N GLU A 12 -27.36 -25.39 10.61
CA GLU A 12 -27.32 -25.31 9.15
C GLU A 12 -25.92 -24.94 8.61
N GLU A 13 -25.20 -24.07 9.33
CA GLU A 13 -23.84 -23.65 8.97
C GLU A 13 -22.84 -24.79 9.22
N ILE A 14 -23.07 -25.62 10.24
CA ILE A 14 -22.27 -26.81 10.56
C ILE A 14 -22.44 -27.86 9.45
N ASP A 15 -23.69 -28.16 9.07
CA ASP A 15 -24.00 -29.18 8.06
C ASP A 15 -23.44 -28.81 6.68
N LYS A 16 -23.49 -27.52 6.30
CA LYS A 16 -22.86 -27.01 5.06
C LYS A 16 -21.34 -27.20 5.07
N ARG A 17 -20.67 -26.96 6.21
CA ARG A 17 -19.22 -27.18 6.35
C ARG A 17 -18.86 -28.67 6.23
N LEU A 18 -19.67 -29.57 6.79
CA LEU A 18 -19.51 -31.02 6.67
C LEU A 18 -19.64 -31.51 5.22
N GLN A 19 -20.44 -30.82 4.41
CA GLN A 19 -20.69 -31.15 3.00
C GLN A 19 -19.70 -30.50 2.03
N CYS A 20 -18.68 -29.77 2.52
CA CYS A 20 -17.74 -29.01 1.69
C CYS A 20 -18.43 -28.08 0.67
N ASP A 21 -19.56 -27.46 1.07
CA ASP A 21 -20.21 -26.39 0.32
C ASP A 21 -20.01 -25.03 1.03
N PRO A 22 -18.77 -24.50 1.08
CA PRO A 22 -18.52 -23.21 1.69
C PRO A 22 -19.07 -22.12 0.76
N GLN A 23 -19.94 -21.26 1.29
CA GLN A 23 -20.16 -19.98 0.64
C GLN A 23 -18.84 -19.20 0.69
N ILE A 24 -18.22 -19.01 -0.47
CA ILE A 24 -17.09 -18.10 -0.63
C ILE A 24 -17.65 -16.69 -0.43
N GLN A 25 -17.67 -16.21 0.81
CA GLN A 25 -17.73 -14.78 1.05
C GLN A 25 -16.39 -14.23 0.56
N ASP A 26 -16.42 -13.26 -0.34
CA ASP A 26 -15.23 -12.60 -0.88
C ASP A 26 -14.57 -11.81 0.26
N CYS A 27 -13.79 -12.51 1.07
CA CYS A 27 -13.28 -12.03 2.34
C CYS A 27 -12.09 -11.11 2.08
N LYS A 28 -12.36 -9.80 2.11
CA LYS A 28 -11.45 -8.65 1.98
C LYS A 28 -11.06 -8.30 0.56
N GLU A 29 -11.11 -6.99 0.30
CA GLU A 29 -10.69 -6.41 -0.96
C GLU A 29 -9.21 -6.71 -1.21
N VAL A 30 -8.89 -7.18 -2.42
CA VAL A 30 -7.51 -7.49 -2.83
C VAL A 30 -6.70 -6.21 -2.78
N VAL A 31 -5.58 -6.27 -2.07
CA VAL A 31 -4.64 -5.16 -1.96
C VAL A 31 -3.42 -5.50 -2.80
N TYR A 32 -3.10 -4.62 -3.74
CA TYR A 32 -1.90 -4.72 -4.56
C TYR A 32 -0.77 -3.95 -3.88
N GLU A 33 0.38 -4.62 -3.76
CA GLU A 33 1.60 -4.08 -3.17
C GLU A 33 2.74 -4.11 -4.19
N TRP A 34 3.46 -3.00 -4.33
CA TRP A 34 4.66 -2.93 -5.15
C TRP A 34 5.64 -1.88 -4.66
N THR A 35 6.87 -1.97 -5.14
CA THR A 35 7.90 -0.96 -4.92
C THR A 35 7.85 0.09 -6.02
N GLY A 36 7.57 1.34 -5.67
CA GLY A 36 7.58 2.48 -6.59
C GLY A 36 8.75 3.44 -6.30
N LYS A 37 9.17 4.20 -7.32
CA LYS A 37 10.09 5.33 -7.16
C LYS A 37 9.48 6.38 -6.24
N CYS A 38 10.30 6.91 -5.35
CA CYS A 38 9.92 8.02 -4.50
C CYS A 38 9.66 9.26 -5.36
N ARG A 39 8.45 9.82 -5.27
CA ARG A 39 8.03 10.99 -6.04
C ARG A 39 8.91 12.22 -5.79
N SER A 40 9.42 12.40 -4.57
CA SER A 40 10.13 13.61 -4.17
C SER A 40 11.56 13.68 -4.69
N CYS A 41 12.24 12.54 -4.84
CA CYS A 41 13.63 12.46 -5.33
C CYS A 41 13.79 11.70 -6.65
N GLN A 42 12.69 11.20 -7.22
CA GLN A 42 12.65 10.49 -8.50
C GLN A 42 13.65 9.32 -8.56
N GLY A 43 13.75 8.54 -7.48
CA GLY A 43 14.66 7.39 -7.42
C GLY A 43 16.08 7.70 -6.93
N SER A 44 16.49 8.98 -6.86
CA SER A 44 17.88 9.32 -6.49
C SER A 44 18.19 9.17 -4.99
N GLY A 45 17.18 9.20 -4.13
CA GLY A 45 17.35 9.21 -2.68
C GLY A 45 17.79 10.57 -2.10
N TYR A 46 18.11 11.55 -2.93
CA TYR A 46 18.58 12.87 -2.49
C TYR A 46 17.75 13.98 -3.13
N VAL A 47 17.57 15.08 -2.40
CA VAL A 47 16.85 16.25 -2.91
C VAL A 47 17.32 17.51 -2.17
N SER A 48 17.24 18.64 -2.86
CA SER A 48 17.53 19.95 -2.28
C SER A 48 16.23 20.62 -1.85
N TYR A 49 15.84 20.40 -0.59
CA TYR A 49 14.63 21.01 -0.01
C TYR A 49 14.79 22.51 0.23
N TYR A 50 15.99 22.95 0.63
CA TYR A 50 16.27 24.33 0.99
C TYR A 50 17.72 24.68 0.65
N GLY A 51 17.95 25.97 0.40
CA GLY A 51 19.29 26.52 0.21
C GLY A 51 19.84 27.11 1.51
N LYS A 52 21.14 26.95 1.75
CA LYS A 52 21.85 27.74 2.78
C LYS A 52 22.70 28.78 2.07
N ARG A 53 22.56 30.06 2.45
CA ARG A 53 23.32 31.19 1.87
C ARG A 53 23.19 31.29 0.33
N GLY A 54 22.00 31.04 -0.20
CA GLY A 54 21.73 31.10 -1.64
C GLY A 54 22.26 29.92 -2.46
N LYS A 55 22.87 28.90 -1.84
CA LYS A 55 23.30 27.67 -2.52
C LYS A 55 22.37 26.51 -2.16
N PRO A 56 21.90 25.71 -3.14
CA PRO A 56 21.10 24.52 -2.86
C PRO A 56 21.97 23.52 -2.09
N VAL A 57 21.44 22.99 -0.99
CA VAL A 57 22.10 21.94 -0.22
C VAL A 57 21.47 20.62 -0.58
N THR A 58 22.27 19.64 -0.99
CA THR A 58 21.78 18.28 -1.23
C THR A 58 21.59 17.57 0.10
N CYS A 59 20.37 17.12 0.38
CA CYS A 59 20.04 16.39 1.60
C CYS A 59 19.45 15.02 1.25
N LYS A 60 19.47 14.09 2.22
CA LYS A 60 18.70 12.85 2.08
C LYS A 60 17.22 13.18 1.93
N CYS A 61 16.57 12.52 0.98
CA CYS A 61 15.15 12.70 0.73
C CYS A 61 14.35 12.16 1.92
N ILE A 62 13.64 13.05 2.62
CA ILE A 62 12.89 12.72 3.85
C ILE A 62 11.84 11.61 3.61
N PRO A 63 10.97 11.68 2.58
CA PRO A 63 9.93 10.67 2.36
C PRO A 63 10.42 9.24 2.11
N CYS A 64 11.62 9.05 1.55
CA CYS A 64 12.20 7.72 1.33
C CYS A 64 13.44 7.46 2.19
N MET A 65 13.75 8.36 3.12
CA MET A 65 14.92 8.30 4.02
C MET A 65 16.27 8.04 3.32
N GLY A 66 16.41 8.45 2.06
CA GLY A 66 17.64 8.23 1.27
C GLY A 66 17.63 7.00 0.37
N ILE A 67 16.58 6.17 0.38
CA ILE A 67 16.51 4.92 -0.40
C ILE A 67 16.20 5.19 -1.88
N GLY A 68 15.41 6.23 -2.16
CA GLY A 68 14.96 6.54 -3.52
C GLY A 68 13.66 5.85 -3.92
N TYR A 69 13.24 4.80 -3.21
CA TYR A 69 12.03 4.01 -3.47
C TYR A 69 11.15 3.92 -2.22
N VAL A 70 9.87 3.65 -2.41
CA VAL A 70 8.86 3.49 -1.35
C VAL A 70 7.91 2.35 -1.67
N GLN A 71 7.44 1.66 -0.64
CA GLN A 71 6.39 0.64 -0.75
C GLN A 71 5.05 1.33 -0.99
N LYS A 72 4.31 0.86 -1.99
CA LYS A 72 2.99 1.37 -2.37
C LYS A 72 1.97 0.25 -2.23
N ILE A 73 0.79 0.64 -1.74
CA ILE A 73 -0.28 -0.27 -1.37
C ILE A 73 -1.59 0.37 -1.84
N THR A 74 -2.42 -0.37 -2.58
CA THR A 74 -3.72 0.11 -3.08
C THR A 74 -4.76 -1.02 -3.09
N ALA A 75 -6.01 -0.68 -2.82
CA ALA A 75 -7.17 -1.58 -3.00
C ALA A 75 -7.93 -1.28 -4.31
N ARG A 76 -7.46 -0.31 -5.10
CA ARG A 76 -8.14 0.11 -6.34
C ARG A 76 -8.00 -0.95 -7.44
N LYS A 77 -9.11 -1.20 -8.13
CA LYS A 77 -9.25 -2.25 -9.18
C LYS A 77 -8.89 -1.77 -10.59
N ASP A 78 -8.70 -0.46 -10.79
CA ASP A 78 -8.42 0.22 -12.06
C ASP A 78 -6.94 0.56 -12.28
N ILE A 79 -6.02 -0.15 -11.60
CA ILE A 79 -4.57 0.00 -11.81
C ILE A 79 -4.11 -1.01 -12.87
N ASP A 80 -4.25 -0.63 -14.14
CA ASP A 80 -3.58 -1.33 -15.25
C ASP A 80 -2.08 -0.97 -15.34
N VAL A 81 -1.64 0.01 -14.56
CA VAL A 81 -0.29 0.59 -14.64
C VAL A 81 0.36 0.56 -13.27
N MET A 82 1.14 -0.50 -13.00
CA MET A 82 2.04 -0.63 -11.85
C MET A 82 3.30 0.25 -12.00
N GLU A 83 3.19 1.37 -12.72
CA GLU A 83 4.27 2.34 -12.92
C GLU A 83 3.92 3.65 -12.24
N ASP A 84 4.95 4.31 -11.71
CA ASP A 84 4.80 5.64 -11.17
C ASP A 84 4.46 6.59 -12.33
N LEU A 85 3.18 6.95 -12.47
CA LEU A 85 2.77 8.05 -13.35
C LEU A 85 3.65 9.26 -13.02
N GLU A 86 4.59 9.56 -13.93
CA GLU A 86 5.47 10.72 -13.86
C GLU A 86 4.59 11.97 -14.03
N ASN A 87 3.90 12.34 -12.96
CA ASN A 87 3.08 13.52 -12.95
C ASN A 87 4.05 14.70 -12.88
N GLY A 88 4.36 15.24 -14.06
CA GLY A 88 5.37 16.25 -14.32
C GLY A 88 5.40 17.28 -13.21
N LYS A 89 6.57 17.40 -12.57
CA LYS A 89 6.82 18.46 -11.60
C LYS A 89 6.58 19.80 -12.31
N PRO A 90 5.72 20.69 -11.80
CA PRO A 90 5.67 22.05 -12.33
C PRO A 90 7.05 22.70 -12.10
N PRO A 91 7.53 23.52 -13.06
CA PRO A 91 8.84 24.17 -12.99
C PRO A 91 9.03 25.00 -11.72
#